data_AF-A0A7Y7IPI7-F1
#
_entry.id   AF-A0A7Y7IPI7-F1
#
_cell.length_a   1.000
_cell.length_b   1.000
_cell.length_c   1.000
_cell.angle_alpha   90.00
_cell.angle_beta   90.00
_cell.angle_gamma   90.00
#
_symmetry.space_group_name_H-M   'P 1'
#
loop_
_entity.id
_entity.type
_entity.pdbx_description
1 polymer ?
#
loop_
_entity_poly.entity_id
_entity_poly.type
_entity_poly.pdbx_seq_one_letter_code
_entity_poly.pdbx_strand_id
1 'polypeptide(L)'
;MEQVTADTLKQAGKVIAVHLAYQSRADQRGRTPANPSYFLKASSSLSLSGSDIERPAGCELMAYEGEIALVIGTAARRVSPEEAWSHVGYVTASNDLGIYDIKYADKGSNVRSKSGDGFTPFGPALIPAADVDPAGLRVRTWLNGEPVQDDTTAGLIFPFSQIVADLSQLMTLEPGDVILTGTPAGSSVAVPGDVIEVEVDAPAAGLSTGRLRTTVTQGTAEFAAFGNQPKVSDADREDAWGSAEAAGLTPKGLSADLKRKLTSVGTATLSAQLRKRGLNNVSIDGLKSTRPELRIAGTARTLRYVPNREDLFKTHGGGYNAQKRIINTLNDGEVLVMEARGEPGTGTVGDILALRAQINGAAAIVTDGGVRDVAAVAALDMPTFFTGAHPAVLGRKHIPWDTDLTISCGGATVQPGDIIVGDSDGVLVIPPSLAEEVADDAIVQEHQETFIAEMVSEGNSVEGLYPMNAAWKAKFNDWAATHPNPAAQ
;
A
#
# COMPACT_ATOMS: atom_id res chain seq x y z
N MET A 1 7.51 -37.93 -18.51
CA MET A 1 7.08 -36.52 -18.66
C MET A 1 7.53 -36.06 -20.03
N GLU A 2 6.60 -35.51 -20.80
CA GLU A 2 6.86 -34.97 -22.14
C GLU A 2 7.58 -33.62 -22.00
N GLN A 3 8.47 -33.27 -22.95
CA GLN A 3 9.13 -31.96 -22.94
C GLN A 3 8.29 -30.98 -23.75
N VAL A 4 8.23 -29.73 -23.29
CA VAL A 4 7.65 -28.64 -24.07
C VAL A 4 8.56 -28.34 -25.25
N THR A 5 7.96 -28.29 -26.45
CA THR A 5 8.65 -28.00 -27.70
C THR A 5 8.02 -26.80 -28.41
N ALA A 6 8.66 -26.31 -29.46
CA ALA A 6 8.07 -25.27 -30.31
C ALA A 6 6.72 -25.67 -30.90
N ASP A 7 6.49 -26.98 -31.15
CA ASP A 7 5.20 -27.45 -31.65
C ASP A 7 4.14 -27.47 -30.55
N THR A 8 4.52 -27.73 -29.29
CA THR A 8 3.64 -27.52 -28.12
C THR A 8 3.18 -26.07 -28.06
N LEU A 9 4.08 -25.09 -28.24
CA LEU A 9 3.72 -23.67 -28.20
C LEU A 9 2.77 -23.28 -29.34
N LYS A 10 2.97 -23.80 -30.56
CA LYS A 10 2.10 -23.53 -31.71
C LYS A 10 0.68 -24.08 -31.57
N GLN A 11 0.49 -25.10 -30.74
CA GLN A 11 -0.82 -25.69 -30.47
C GLN A 11 -1.67 -24.82 -29.53
N ALA A 12 -1.07 -23.86 -28.81
CA ALA A 12 -1.81 -22.97 -27.95
C ALA A 12 -2.63 -21.96 -28.75
N GLY A 13 -3.94 -22.22 -28.86
CA GLY A 13 -4.88 -21.34 -29.53
C GLY A 13 -5.04 -20.00 -28.80
N LYS A 14 -5.13 -20.06 -27.46
CA LYS A 14 -5.18 -18.88 -26.59
C LYS A 14 -4.47 -19.13 -25.26
N VAL A 15 -3.92 -18.05 -24.71
CA VAL A 15 -3.36 -17.99 -23.35
C VAL A 15 -4.26 -17.10 -22.51
N ILE A 16 -4.87 -17.68 -21.49
CA ILE A 16 -5.75 -16.98 -20.55
C ILE A 16 -5.02 -16.90 -19.22
N ALA A 17 -5.05 -15.75 -18.56
CA ALA A 17 -4.42 -15.56 -17.26
C ALA A 17 -5.44 -15.05 -16.24
N VAL A 18 -5.29 -15.49 -14.99
CA VAL A 18 -6.16 -15.13 -13.87
C VAL A 18 -5.54 -13.98 -13.09
N HIS A 19 -6.30 -12.91 -12.87
CA HIS A 19 -5.89 -11.87 -11.93
C HIS A 19 -6.01 -12.36 -10.49
N LEU A 20 -4.97 -12.11 -9.68
CA LEU A 20 -4.98 -12.20 -8.21
C LEU A 20 -5.70 -13.46 -7.67
N ALA A 21 -5.03 -14.61 -7.74
CA ALA A 21 -5.62 -15.90 -7.41
C ALA A 21 -5.06 -16.57 -6.14
N TYR A 22 -4.05 -16.00 -5.48
CA TYR A 22 -3.48 -16.52 -4.23
C TYR A 22 -3.79 -15.61 -3.05
N GLN A 23 -4.10 -16.21 -1.89
CA GLN A 23 -4.37 -15.48 -0.66
C GLN A 23 -3.14 -14.67 -0.21
N SER A 24 -1.95 -15.25 -0.30
CA SER A 24 -0.69 -14.57 0.03
C SER A 24 -0.48 -13.29 -0.77
N ARG A 25 -0.78 -13.31 -2.08
CA ARG A 25 -0.71 -12.14 -2.96
C ARG A 25 -1.86 -11.15 -2.70
N ALA A 26 -3.05 -11.63 -2.33
CA ALA A 26 -4.19 -10.78 -1.98
C ALA A 26 -3.94 -9.99 -0.69
N ASP A 27 -3.33 -10.63 0.31
CA ASP A 27 -2.92 -9.99 1.57
C ASP A 27 -1.86 -8.92 1.30
N GLN A 28 -0.85 -9.21 0.49
CA GLN A 28 0.17 -8.23 0.06
C GLN A 28 -0.44 -7.00 -0.62
N ARG A 29 -1.48 -7.19 -1.44
CA ARG A 29 -2.17 -6.10 -2.15
C ARG A 29 -3.32 -5.46 -1.35
N GLY A 30 -3.58 -5.93 -0.13
CA GLY A 30 -4.66 -5.44 0.73
C GLY A 30 -6.07 -5.60 0.14
N ARG A 31 -6.27 -6.54 -0.79
CA ARG A 31 -7.58 -6.80 -1.41
C ARG A 31 -7.74 -8.26 -1.82
N THR A 32 -8.91 -8.83 -1.54
CA THR A 32 -9.28 -10.20 -1.97
C THR A 32 -10.49 -10.14 -2.91
N PRO A 33 -10.37 -10.60 -4.16
CA PRO A 33 -11.50 -10.64 -5.08
C PRO A 33 -12.51 -11.73 -4.67
N ALA A 34 -13.80 -11.45 -4.83
CA ALA A 34 -14.87 -12.42 -4.54
C ALA A 34 -15.07 -13.46 -5.65
N ASN A 35 -14.68 -13.11 -6.89
CA ASN A 35 -14.81 -13.96 -8.08
C ASN A 35 -13.53 -13.81 -8.93
N PRO A 36 -13.16 -14.84 -9.71
CA PRO A 36 -12.03 -14.74 -10.61
C PRO A 36 -12.28 -13.70 -11.70
N SER A 37 -11.21 -13.10 -12.21
CA SER A 37 -11.26 -12.23 -13.39
C SER A 37 -10.07 -12.53 -14.28
N TYR A 38 -10.24 -12.38 -15.59
CA TYR A 38 -9.32 -12.93 -16.56
C TYR A 38 -8.83 -11.87 -17.54
N PHE A 39 -7.66 -12.12 -18.12
CA PHE A 39 -7.16 -11.41 -19.28
C PHE A 39 -6.53 -12.39 -20.28
N LEU A 40 -6.29 -11.91 -21.49
CA LEU A 40 -5.63 -12.69 -22.53
C LEU A 40 -4.19 -12.22 -22.68
N LYS A 41 -3.30 -13.18 -22.89
CA LYS A 41 -1.95 -12.95 -23.40
C LYS A 41 -1.90 -13.42 -24.85
N ALA A 42 -1.18 -12.69 -25.70
CA ALA A 42 -1.00 -13.13 -27.08
C ALA A 42 -0.23 -14.45 -27.11
N SER A 43 -0.66 -15.42 -27.92
CA SER A 43 0.06 -16.69 -28.07
C SER A 43 1.48 -16.49 -28.62
N SER A 44 1.75 -15.39 -29.33
CA SER A 44 3.09 -14.99 -29.76
C SER A 44 4.06 -14.70 -28.61
N SER A 45 3.55 -14.46 -27.39
CA SER A 45 4.39 -14.25 -26.20
C SER A 45 4.94 -15.55 -25.61
N LEU A 46 4.47 -16.72 -26.06
CA LEU A 46 4.95 -18.01 -25.58
C LEU A 46 6.43 -18.23 -25.94
N SER A 47 7.23 -18.69 -24.98
CA SER A 47 8.63 -19.05 -25.20
C SER A 47 9.03 -20.32 -24.45
N LEU A 48 10.16 -20.89 -24.87
CA LEU A 48 10.74 -22.11 -24.27
C LEU A 48 11.68 -21.78 -23.12
N SER A 49 11.92 -22.76 -22.26
CA SER A 49 12.97 -22.67 -21.24
C SER A 49 14.35 -22.42 -21.87
N GLY A 50 15.15 -21.60 -21.20
CA GLY A 50 16.47 -21.16 -21.66
C GLY A 50 16.44 -19.97 -22.61
N SER A 51 15.26 -19.38 -22.87
CA SER A 51 15.13 -18.17 -23.67
C SER A 51 15.66 -16.94 -22.92
N ASP A 52 16.13 -15.97 -23.72
CA ASP A 52 16.39 -14.62 -23.25
C ASP A 52 15.12 -13.78 -23.44
N ILE A 53 14.81 -12.96 -22.45
CA ILE A 53 13.71 -11.99 -22.49
C ILE A 53 14.24 -10.57 -22.48
N GLU A 54 13.81 -9.77 -23.44
CA GLU A 54 14.18 -8.37 -23.53
C GLU A 54 13.32 -7.52 -22.59
N ARG A 55 13.95 -6.83 -21.63
CA ARG A 55 13.34 -5.65 -20.98
C ARG A 55 13.47 -4.46 -21.94
N PRO A 56 12.37 -3.95 -22.51
CA PRO A 56 12.44 -2.90 -23.53
C PRO A 56 13.18 -1.64 -23.04
N ALA A 57 13.77 -0.90 -23.98
CA ALA A 57 14.41 0.37 -23.64
C ALA A 57 13.38 1.37 -23.08
N GLY A 58 13.80 2.14 -22.07
CA GLY A 58 12.93 3.08 -21.36
C GLY A 58 11.99 2.45 -20.33
N CYS A 59 11.94 1.12 -20.19
CA CYS A 59 11.17 0.45 -19.15
C CYS A 59 12.04 0.06 -17.95
N GLU A 60 11.48 0.20 -16.76
CA GLU A 60 12.12 -0.11 -15.47
C GLU A 60 11.57 -1.41 -14.88
N LEU A 61 10.24 -1.60 -14.89
CA LEU A 61 9.53 -2.57 -14.06
C LEU A 61 9.11 -3.83 -14.86
N MET A 62 10.09 -4.66 -15.21
CA MET A 62 9.83 -6.02 -15.70
C MET A 62 9.50 -6.95 -14.54
N ALA A 63 8.21 -7.17 -14.30
CA ALA A 63 7.74 -8.05 -13.25
C ALA A 63 7.80 -9.51 -13.67
N TYR A 64 8.21 -10.38 -12.74
CA TYR A 64 8.09 -11.83 -12.85
C TYR A 64 7.00 -12.35 -11.90
N GLU A 65 6.27 -13.36 -12.36
CA GLU A 65 5.13 -13.94 -11.66
C GLU A 65 5.15 -15.45 -11.94
N GLY A 66 5.77 -16.25 -11.06
CA GLY A 66 5.83 -17.70 -11.23
C GLY A 66 4.46 -18.34 -10.99
N GLU A 67 4.00 -19.15 -11.95
CA GLU A 67 2.64 -19.71 -11.93
C GLU A 67 2.60 -21.19 -12.29
N ILE A 68 1.54 -21.85 -11.80
CA ILE A 68 1.08 -23.13 -12.33
C ILE A 68 0.27 -22.83 -13.60
N ALA A 69 0.64 -23.48 -14.70
CA ALA A 69 -0.09 -23.41 -15.96
C ALA A 69 -0.82 -24.73 -16.23
N LEU A 70 -2.07 -24.62 -16.68
CA LEU A 70 -2.89 -25.75 -17.13
C LEU A 70 -2.93 -25.77 -18.65
N VAL A 71 -2.74 -26.93 -19.25
CA VAL A 71 -2.92 -27.17 -20.69
C VAL A 71 -4.19 -27.97 -20.89
N ILE A 72 -5.12 -27.44 -21.65
CA ILE A 72 -6.38 -28.12 -21.96
C ILE A 72 -6.09 -29.29 -22.90
N GLY A 73 -6.55 -30.49 -22.55
CA GLY A 73 -6.35 -31.71 -23.32
C GLY A 73 -7.57 -32.11 -24.15
N THR A 74 -8.77 -31.78 -23.67
CA THR A 74 -10.04 -32.02 -24.39
C THR A 74 -10.92 -30.78 -24.31
N ALA A 75 -11.74 -30.55 -25.34
CA ALA A 75 -12.57 -29.35 -25.40
C ALA A 75 -13.55 -29.27 -24.22
N ALA A 76 -13.61 -28.12 -23.55
CA ALA A 76 -14.51 -27.86 -22.43
C ALA A 76 -15.45 -26.69 -22.74
N ARG A 77 -16.75 -26.92 -22.61
CA ARG A 77 -17.78 -25.88 -22.76
C ARG A 77 -18.92 -26.12 -21.79
N ARG A 78 -19.16 -25.14 -20.90
CA ARG A 78 -20.20 -25.19 -19.86
C ARG A 78 -20.09 -26.45 -18.99
N VAL A 79 -18.87 -26.83 -18.66
CA VAL A 79 -18.61 -27.99 -17.79
C VAL A 79 -18.81 -27.60 -16.34
N SER A 80 -19.18 -28.56 -15.49
CA SER A 80 -19.25 -28.33 -14.05
C SER A 80 -17.84 -28.32 -13.43
N PRO A 81 -17.67 -27.74 -12.21
CA PRO A 81 -16.39 -27.84 -11.49
C PRO A 81 -15.92 -29.29 -11.27
N GLU A 82 -16.83 -30.24 -11.09
CA GLU A 82 -16.52 -31.66 -10.91
C GLU A 82 -15.98 -32.31 -12.19
N GLU A 83 -16.45 -31.86 -13.36
CA GLU A 83 -16.01 -32.35 -14.67
C GLU A 83 -14.71 -31.66 -15.13
N ALA A 84 -14.48 -30.42 -14.68
CA ALA A 84 -13.46 -29.52 -15.19
C ALA A 84 -12.04 -30.12 -15.24
N TRP A 85 -11.60 -30.83 -14.20
CA TRP A 85 -10.24 -31.38 -14.16
C TRP A 85 -9.98 -32.44 -15.24
N SER A 86 -11.01 -33.20 -15.63
CA SER A 86 -10.89 -34.22 -16.69
C SER A 86 -10.59 -33.65 -18.08
N HIS A 87 -10.78 -32.34 -18.25
CA HIS A 87 -10.46 -31.62 -19.48
C HIS A 87 -9.02 -31.09 -19.51
N VAL A 88 -8.34 -31.03 -18.37
CA VAL A 88 -6.93 -30.64 -18.29
C VAL A 88 -6.09 -31.84 -18.72
N GLY A 89 -5.24 -31.66 -19.74
CA GLY A 89 -4.32 -32.69 -20.20
C GLY A 89 -3.01 -32.68 -19.43
N TYR A 90 -2.48 -31.48 -19.17
CA TYR A 90 -1.18 -31.31 -18.54
C TYR A 90 -1.12 -30.12 -17.59
N VAL A 91 -0.17 -30.21 -16.66
CA VAL A 91 0.28 -29.15 -15.77
C VAL A 91 1.74 -28.84 -16.10
N THR A 92 2.11 -27.57 -16.08
CA THR A 92 3.52 -27.16 -16.18
C THR A 92 3.81 -25.86 -15.43
N ALA A 93 5.09 -25.49 -15.31
CA ALA A 93 5.50 -24.18 -14.85
C ALA A 93 5.38 -23.14 -15.98
N SER A 94 5.07 -21.90 -15.59
CA SER A 94 5.08 -20.72 -16.46
C SER A 94 5.53 -19.50 -15.66
N ASN A 95 6.02 -18.48 -16.35
CA ASN A 95 6.24 -17.15 -15.75
C ASN A 95 5.36 -16.13 -16.47
N ASP A 96 4.45 -15.47 -15.75
CA ASP A 96 3.62 -14.40 -16.31
C ASP A 96 4.36 -13.06 -16.30
N LEU A 97 5.39 -12.96 -17.16
CA LEU A 97 6.21 -11.75 -17.28
C LEU A 97 5.38 -10.58 -17.81
N GLY A 98 5.71 -9.37 -17.36
CA GLY A 98 5.11 -8.15 -17.89
C GLY A 98 5.86 -6.88 -17.56
N ILE A 99 5.61 -5.84 -18.35
CA ILE A 99 6.10 -4.47 -18.13
C ILE A 99 5.03 -3.65 -17.44
N TYR A 100 5.28 -3.29 -16.19
CA TYR A 100 4.33 -2.51 -15.40
C TYR A 100 4.28 -1.04 -15.83
N ASP A 101 5.34 -0.53 -16.45
CA ASP A 101 5.47 0.84 -16.97
C ASP A 101 4.38 1.24 -17.97
N ILE A 102 3.74 0.27 -18.64
CA ILE A 102 2.64 0.53 -19.59
C ILE A 102 1.29 -0.02 -19.12
N LYS A 103 1.23 -0.59 -17.91
CA LYS A 103 -0.01 -1.15 -17.34
C LYS A 103 -1.12 -0.10 -17.20
N TYR A 104 -0.73 1.17 -16.99
CA TYR A 104 -1.68 2.30 -16.93
C TYR A 104 -2.50 2.47 -18.22
N ALA A 105 -1.94 2.06 -19.37
CA ALA A 105 -2.59 2.13 -20.67
C ALA A 105 -3.58 0.97 -20.89
N ASP A 106 -3.29 -0.20 -20.32
CA ASP A 106 -4.03 -1.44 -20.53
C ASP A 106 -4.86 -1.84 -19.30
N LYS A 107 -5.50 -0.86 -18.64
CA LYS A 107 -6.17 -1.04 -17.34
C LYS A 107 -7.09 -2.28 -17.31
N GLY A 108 -6.61 -3.35 -16.69
CA GLY A 108 -7.32 -4.62 -16.52
C GLY A 108 -7.31 -5.55 -17.73
N SER A 109 -7.01 -5.07 -18.94
CA SER A 109 -6.89 -5.93 -20.12
C SER A 109 -5.48 -6.51 -20.28
N ASN A 110 -4.46 -5.80 -19.78
CA ASN A 110 -3.04 -6.13 -19.78
C ASN A 110 -2.45 -6.53 -21.15
N VAL A 111 -3.10 -6.15 -22.25
CA VAL A 111 -2.78 -6.72 -23.57
C VAL A 111 -1.34 -6.45 -23.97
N ARG A 112 -0.87 -5.19 -23.96
CA ARG A 112 0.52 -4.87 -24.33
C ARG A 112 1.48 -5.14 -23.18
N SER A 113 1.07 -4.83 -21.95
CA SER A 113 1.93 -5.01 -20.77
C SER A 113 2.34 -6.47 -20.51
N LYS A 114 1.51 -7.44 -20.89
CA LYS A 114 1.73 -8.87 -20.64
C LYS A 114 1.93 -9.72 -21.90
N SER A 115 1.89 -9.15 -23.11
CA SER A 115 2.00 -9.92 -24.37
C SER A 115 3.23 -9.59 -25.21
N GLY A 116 4.29 -9.03 -24.62
CA GLY A 116 5.57 -8.88 -25.31
C GLY A 116 6.11 -10.25 -25.76
N ASP A 117 6.93 -10.26 -26.83
CA ASP A 117 7.54 -11.50 -27.32
C ASP A 117 8.34 -12.15 -26.19
N GLY A 118 8.07 -13.43 -25.95
CA GLY A 118 8.68 -14.20 -24.88
C GLY A 118 8.14 -13.97 -23.46
N PHE A 119 7.14 -13.11 -23.25
CA PHE A 119 6.59 -12.78 -21.92
C PHE A 119 5.79 -13.94 -21.27
N THR A 120 5.74 -15.09 -21.90
CA THR A 120 5.13 -16.31 -21.37
C THR A 120 6.05 -17.51 -21.57
N PRO A 121 7.22 -17.55 -20.92
CA PRO A 121 8.00 -18.78 -20.89
C PRO A 121 7.17 -19.88 -20.22
N PHE A 122 7.21 -21.07 -20.81
CA PHE A 122 6.31 -22.18 -20.49
C PHE A 122 7.09 -23.50 -20.60
N GLY A 123 6.94 -24.39 -19.62
CA GLY A 123 7.66 -25.68 -19.57
C GLY A 123 8.54 -25.84 -18.33
N PRO A 124 9.71 -26.53 -18.39
CA PRO A 124 10.26 -27.22 -19.56
C PRO A 124 9.60 -28.57 -19.83
N ALA A 125 8.98 -29.21 -18.83
CA ALA A 125 8.29 -30.49 -18.97
C ALA A 125 6.81 -30.42 -18.59
N LEU A 126 6.00 -31.27 -19.23
CA LEU A 126 4.58 -31.46 -18.99
C LEU A 126 4.36 -32.62 -18.01
N ILE A 127 3.64 -32.34 -16.92
CA ILE A 127 3.13 -33.34 -15.98
C ILE A 127 1.73 -33.74 -16.44
N PRO A 128 1.43 -35.02 -16.73
CA PRO A 128 0.07 -35.45 -17.05
C PRO A 128 -0.89 -35.15 -15.91
N ALA A 129 -1.98 -34.43 -16.20
CA ALA A 129 -2.95 -34.02 -15.16
C ALA A 129 -3.68 -35.22 -14.53
N ALA A 130 -3.76 -36.35 -15.24
CA ALA A 130 -4.33 -37.60 -14.75
C ALA A 130 -3.49 -38.26 -13.64
N ASP A 131 -2.20 -37.90 -13.52
CA ASP A 131 -1.26 -38.51 -12.58
C ASP A 131 -1.09 -37.69 -11.28
N VAL A 132 -1.83 -36.58 -11.13
CA VAL A 132 -1.68 -35.65 -10.01
C VAL A 132 -3.01 -35.18 -9.43
N ASP A 133 -3.02 -34.87 -8.14
CA ASP A 133 -4.13 -34.18 -7.48
C ASP A 133 -4.01 -32.66 -7.70
N PRO A 134 -5.02 -31.99 -8.29
CA PRO A 134 -5.00 -30.54 -8.47
C PRO A 134 -4.87 -29.75 -7.16
N ALA A 135 -5.21 -30.33 -6.00
CA ALA A 135 -5.07 -29.69 -4.70
C ALA A 135 -3.70 -29.91 -4.05
N GLY A 136 -2.82 -30.71 -4.66
CA GLY A 136 -1.51 -31.11 -4.12
C GLY A 136 -0.31 -30.62 -4.93
N LEU A 137 -0.44 -29.53 -5.69
CA LEU A 137 0.67 -28.97 -6.47
C LEU A 137 1.37 -27.84 -5.73
N ARG A 138 2.65 -27.65 -6.04
CA ARG A 138 3.47 -26.57 -5.50
C ARG A 138 4.17 -25.81 -6.62
N VAL A 139 4.27 -24.50 -6.47
CA VAL A 139 5.03 -23.60 -7.35
C VAL A 139 6.14 -22.93 -6.56
N ARG A 140 7.33 -22.89 -7.17
CA ARG A 140 8.51 -22.23 -6.62
C ARG A 140 9.18 -21.37 -7.67
N THR A 141 9.67 -20.21 -7.25
CA THR A 141 10.39 -19.28 -8.10
C THR A 141 11.72 -18.89 -7.45
N TRP A 142 12.77 -18.83 -8.26
CA TRP A 142 14.08 -18.33 -7.86
C TRP A 142 14.47 -17.13 -8.72
N LEU A 143 15.09 -16.13 -8.09
CA LEU A 143 15.79 -15.03 -8.76
C LEU A 143 17.28 -15.18 -8.47
N ASN A 144 18.08 -15.41 -9.51
CA ASN A 144 19.52 -15.64 -9.38
C ASN A 144 19.91 -16.77 -8.42
N GLY A 145 19.07 -17.81 -8.34
CA GLY A 145 19.26 -18.95 -7.46
C GLY A 145 18.68 -18.79 -6.05
N GLU A 146 18.27 -17.58 -5.66
CA GLU A 146 17.65 -17.31 -4.36
C GLU A 146 16.12 -17.54 -4.43
N PRO A 147 15.53 -18.31 -3.50
CA PRO A 147 14.09 -18.58 -3.51
C PRO A 147 13.31 -17.30 -3.15
N VAL A 148 12.42 -16.88 -4.06
CA VAL A 148 11.59 -15.68 -3.91
C VAL A 148 10.10 -16.00 -3.80
N GLN A 149 9.67 -17.17 -4.28
CA GLN A 149 8.30 -17.67 -4.13
C GLN A 149 8.31 -19.16 -3.78
N ASP A 150 7.47 -19.57 -2.85
CA ASP A 150 7.22 -20.98 -2.49
C ASP A 150 5.81 -21.08 -1.91
N ASP A 151 4.87 -21.60 -2.70
CA ASP A 151 3.47 -21.75 -2.29
C ASP A 151 2.84 -22.99 -2.93
N THR A 152 1.70 -23.40 -2.41
CA THR A 152 0.96 -24.57 -2.88
C THR A 152 -0.45 -24.20 -3.32
N THR A 153 -1.12 -25.11 -4.01
CA THR A 153 -2.52 -24.95 -4.39
C THR A 153 -3.48 -24.78 -3.22
N ALA A 154 -3.05 -25.05 -1.98
CA ALA A 154 -3.80 -24.69 -0.78
C ALA A 154 -3.92 -23.18 -0.55
N GLY A 155 -3.01 -22.38 -1.12
CA GLY A 155 -3.03 -20.92 -1.08
C GLY A 155 -3.95 -20.27 -2.12
N LEU A 156 -4.55 -21.05 -3.04
CA LEU A 156 -5.44 -20.53 -4.07
C LEU A 156 -6.78 -20.05 -3.47
N ILE A 157 -7.19 -18.86 -3.90
CA ILE A 157 -8.53 -18.29 -3.65
C ILE A 157 -9.57 -19.03 -4.51
N PHE A 158 -9.20 -19.36 -5.75
CA PHE A 158 -10.06 -20.03 -6.73
C PHE A 158 -9.43 -21.37 -7.14
N PRO A 159 -10.03 -22.51 -6.80
CA PRO A 159 -9.54 -23.81 -7.27
C PRO A 159 -9.51 -23.91 -8.80
N PHE A 160 -8.60 -24.71 -9.36
CA PHE A 160 -8.48 -24.88 -10.81
C PHE A 160 -9.77 -25.34 -11.50
N SER A 161 -10.52 -26.22 -10.84
CA SER A 161 -11.83 -26.66 -11.31
C SER A 161 -12.81 -25.50 -11.49
N GLN A 162 -12.82 -24.55 -10.55
CA GLN A 162 -13.64 -23.34 -10.65
C GLN A 162 -13.21 -22.48 -11.83
N ILE A 163 -11.90 -22.24 -12.00
CA ILE A 163 -11.36 -21.42 -13.10
C ILE A 163 -11.77 -21.99 -14.46
N VAL A 164 -11.56 -23.29 -14.68
CA VAL A 164 -11.88 -23.98 -15.94
C VAL A 164 -13.40 -23.97 -16.18
N ALA A 165 -14.20 -24.34 -15.18
CA ALA A 165 -15.66 -24.32 -15.29
C ALA A 165 -16.19 -22.93 -15.61
N ASP A 166 -15.70 -21.90 -14.91
CA ASP A 166 -16.14 -20.52 -15.05
C ASP A 166 -15.82 -19.93 -16.43
N LEU A 167 -14.58 -20.09 -16.91
CA LEU A 167 -14.20 -19.73 -18.28
C LEU A 167 -15.10 -20.45 -19.30
N SER A 168 -15.32 -21.76 -19.10
CA SER A 168 -16.08 -22.58 -20.02
C SER A 168 -17.55 -22.15 -20.18
N GLN A 169 -18.11 -21.35 -19.27
CA GLN A 169 -19.50 -20.90 -19.36
C GLN A 169 -19.77 -20.12 -20.66
N LEU A 170 -18.81 -19.28 -21.06
CA LEU A 170 -18.94 -18.38 -22.20
C LEU A 170 -18.00 -18.75 -23.36
N MET A 171 -16.77 -19.17 -23.08
CA MET A 171 -15.80 -19.55 -24.10
C MET A 171 -15.65 -21.07 -24.17
N THR A 172 -15.48 -21.63 -25.38
CA THR A 172 -14.98 -23.00 -25.50
C THR A 172 -13.48 -22.98 -25.24
N LEU A 173 -13.03 -23.78 -24.28
CA LEU A 173 -11.63 -24.10 -24.09
C LEU A 173 -11.31 -25.26 -25.02
N GLU A 174 -10.27 -25.12 -25.85
CA GLU A 174 -9.87 -26.06 -26.89
C GLU A 174 -8.59 -26.79 -26.48
N PRO A 175 -8.35 -28.01 -26.99
CA PRO A 175 -7.07 -28.69 -26.78
C PRO A 175 -5.89 -27.81 -27.18
N GLY A 176 -4.90 -27.71 -26.29
CA GLY A 176 -3.71 -26.87 -26.44
C GLY A 176 -3.81 -25.51 -25.76
N ASP A 177 -5.01 -25.01 -25.43
CA ASP A 177 -5.14 -23.75 -24.70
C ASP A 177 -4.43 -23.78 -23.35
N VAL A 178 -3.87 -22.64 -22.96
CA VAL A 178 -3.11 -22.49 -21.73
C VAL A 178 -3.83 -21.55 -20.77
N ILE A 179 -3.95 -21.96 -19.51
CA ILE A 179 -4.47 -21.14 -18.42
C ILE A 179 -3.37 -20.92 -17.40
N LEU A 180 -2.96 -19.66 -17.21
CA LEU A 180 -2.07 -19.21 -16.14
C LEU A 180 -2.92 -18.89 -14.91
N THR A 181 -2.68 -19.61 -13.83
CA THR A 181 -3.62 -19.73 -12.70
C THR A 181 -3.43 -18.69 -11.60
N GLY A 182 -2.49 -17.76 -11.78
CA GLY A 182 -2.11 -16.71 -10.84
C GLY A 182 -0.82 -17.02 -10.08
N THR A 183 -0.24 -15.98 -9.49
CA THR A 183 1.02 -16.01 -8.75
C THR A 183 0.81 -15.85 -7.23
N PRO A 184 1.58 -16.56 -6.38
CA PRO A 184 1.68 -16.26 -4.96
C PRO A 184 2.45 -14.97 -4.68
N ALA A 185 2.53 -14.56 -3.41
CA ALA A 185 3.40 -13.47 -2.97
C ALA A 185 4.88 -13.75 -3.31
N GLY A 186 5.70 -12.69 -3.33
CA GLY A 186 7.14 -12.78 -3.64
C GLY A 186 7.50 -12.56 -5.12
N SER A 187 6.50 -12.31 -5.98
CA SER A 187 6.73 -11.72 -7.30
C SER A 187 7.24 -10.29 -7.17
N SER A 188 8.25 -9.96 -7.98
CA SER A 188 8.96 -8.68 -7.96
C SER A 188 9.44 -8.30 -9.36
N VAL A 189 10.33 -7.31 -9.43
CA VAL A 189 10.99 -6.85 -10.66
C VAL A 189 12.30 -7.62 -10.89
N ALA A 190 12.55 -8.01 -12.13
CA ALA A 190 13.86 -8.48 -12.59
C ALA A 190 14.53 -7.43 -13.48
N VAL A 191 15.85 -7.34 -13.38
CA VAL A 191 16.68 -6.40 -14.14
C VAL A 191 17.58 -7.13 -15.13
N PRO A 192 18.12 -6.45 -16.18
CA PRO A 192 19.02 -7.09 -17.12
C PRO A 192 20.22 -7.77 -16.45
N GLY A 193 20.47 -9.02 -16.82
CA GLY A 193 21.45 -9.90 -16.20
C GLY A 193 20.83 -10.93 -15.24
N ASP A 194 19.62 -10.68 -14.75
CA ASP A 194 18.94 -11.61 -13.84
C ASP A 194 18.50 -12.89 -14.57
N VAL A 195 18.50 -13.98 -13.80
CA VAL A 195 17.97 -15.28 -14.20
C VAL A 195 16.80 -15.63 -13.31
N ILE A 196 15.64 -15.85 -13.92
CA ILE A 196 14.44 -16.29 -13.23
C ILE A 196 14.21 -17.77 -13.51
N GLU A 197 13.97 -18.55 -12.47
CA GLU A 197 13.63 -19.96 -12.60
C GLU A 197 12.28 -20.23 -11.94
N VAL A 198 11.38 -20.96 -12.62
CA VAL A 198 10.09 -21.40 -12.05
C VAL A 198 10.01 -22.92 -12.12
N GLU A 199 9.56 -23.56 -11.04
CA GLU A 199 9.32 -25.01 -10.99
C GLU A 199 7.92 -25.28 -10.44
N VAL A 200 7.23 -26.23 -11.07
CA VAL A 200 6.01 -26.81 -10.53
C VAL A 200 6.25 -28.29 -10.25
N ASP A 201 5.90 -28.72 -9.05
CA ASP A 201 5.98 -30.13 -8.67
C ASP A 201 4.70 -30.64 -8.00
N ALA A 202 4.56 -31.96 -8.02
CA ALA A 202 3.52 -32.71 -7.33
C ALA A 202 4.19 -33.64 -6.31
N PRO A 203 4.47 -33.16 -5.09
CA PRO A 203 5.29 -33.89 -4.12
C PRO A 203 4.79 -35.31 -3.81
N ALA A 204 3.47 -35.50 -3.73
CA ALA A 204 2.86 -36.80 -3.46
C ALA A 204 3.05 -37.81 -4.61
N ALA A 205 3.15 -37.33 -5.85
CA ALA A 205 3.37 -38.15 -7.03
C ALA A 205 4.86 -38.29 -7.41
N GLY A 206 5.74 -37.50 -6.80
CA GLY A 206 7.17 -37.48 -7.13
C GLY A 206 7.45 -36.94 -8.55
N LEU A 207 6.57 -36.11 -9.08
CA LEU A 207 6.68 -35.51 -10.43
C LEU A 207 7.09 -34.04 -10.31
N SER A 208 7.94 -33.57 -11.23
CA SER A 208 8.38 -32.17 -11.33
C SER A 208 8.53 -31.77 -12.79
N THR A 209 8.19 -30.54 -13.11
CA THR A 209 8.43 -29.95 -14.44
C THR A 209 9.92 -29.74 -14.72
N GLY A 210 10.76 -29.75 -13.68
CA GLY A 210 12.09 -29.14 -13.73
C GLY A 210 12.01 -27.61 -13.73
N ARG A 211 13.17 -26.95 -13.76
CA ARG A 211 13.26 -25.48 -13.74
C ARG A 211 13.09 -24.88 -15.13
N LEU A 212 12.02 -24.10 -15.28
CA LEU A 212 11.81 -23.19 -16.39
C LEU A 212 12.72 -21.98 -16.20
N ARG A 213 13.76 -21.84 -17.01
CA ARG A 213 14.78 -20.80 -16.87
C ARG A 213 14.58 -19.69 -17.90
N THR A 214 14.65 -18.43 -17.48
CA THR A 214 14.58 -17.25 -18.35
C THR A 214 15.70 -16.28 -17.96
N THR A 215 16.43 -15.73 -18.93
CA THR A 215 17.47 -14.70 -18.67
C THR A 215 16.97 -13.33 -19.12
N VAL A 216 17.03 -12.30 -18.28
CA VAL A 216 16.63 -10.93 -18.66
C VAL A 216 17.78 -10.22 -19.36
N THR A 217 17.50 -9.61 -20.51
CA THR A 217 18.44 -8.79 -21.28
C THR A 217 17.92 -7.37 -21.43
N GLN A 218 18.82 -6.42 -21.73
CA GLN A 218 18.43 -5.02 -21.94
C GLN A 218 18.15 -4.78 -23.42
N GLY A 219 16.92 -4.36 -23.73
CA GLY A 219 16.54 -3.88 -25.04
C GLY A 219 17.19 -2.55 -25.37
N THR A 220 17.50 -2.34 -26.65
CA THR A 220 18.09 -1.09 -27.15
C THR A 220 17.13 -0.29 -28.04
N ALA A 221 15.97 -0.87 -28.39
CA ALA A 221 14.98 -0.22 -29.22
C ALA A 221 14.07 0.66 -28.36
N GLU A 222 14.17 1.97 -28.55
CA GLU A 222 13.31 2.95 -27.90
C GLU A 222 11.86 2.85 -28.39
N PHE A 223 10.91 3.16 -27.50
CA PHE A 223 9.52 3.31 -27.90
C PHE A 223 9.38 4.45 -28.92
N ALA A 224 8.69 4.16 -30.02
CA ALA A 224 8.35 5.19 -30.98
C ALA A 224 7.39 6.22 -30.37
N ALA A 225 7.43 7.45 -30.86
CA ALA A 225 6.64 8.56 -30.31
C ALA A 225 5.11 8.42 -30.47
N PHE A 226 4.63 7.39 -31.19
CA PHE A 226 3.20 7.12 -31.32
C PHE A 226 2.70 6.20 -30.19
N GLY A 227 1.64 6.63 -29.50
CA GLY A 227 0.97 5.84 -28.47
C GLY A 227 1.50 6.05 -27.05
N ASN A 228 1.02 5.19 -26.14
CA ASN A 228 1.37 5.25 -24.72
C ASN A 228 2.84 4.87 -24.50
N GLN A 229 3.56 5.76 -23.82
CA GLN A 229 4.97 5.62 -23.46
C GLN A 229 5.13 4.92 -22.11
N PRO A 230 6.28 4.31 -21.80
CA PRO A 230 6.59 3.85 -20.46
C PRO A 230 6.44 4.99 -19.44
N LYS A 231 5.72 4.73 -18.35
CA LYS A 231 5.48 5.67 -17.26
C LYS A 231 5.42 4.91 -15.94
N VAL A 232 6.20 5.38 -14.97
CA VAL A 232 6.26 4.80 -13.63
C VAL A 232 6.06 5.89 -12.59
N SER A 233 5.17 5.63 -11.63
CA SER A 233 5.06 6.39 -10.39
C SER A 233 5.64 5.61 -9.21
N ASP A 234 5.85 6.26 -8.07
CA ASP A 234 6.32 5.59 -6.85
C ASP A 234 5.32 4.53 -6.36
N ALA A 235 4.02 4.75 -6.58
CA ALA A 235 3.01 3.72 -6.30
C ALA A 235 3.17 2.49 -7.20
N ASP A 236 3.55 2.68 -8.48
CA ASP A 236 3.81 1.56 -9.39
C ASP A 236 5.09 0.81 -8.98
N ARG A 237 6.13 1.51 -8.51
CA ARG A 237 7.34 0.88 -7.97
C ARG A 237 7.04 0.08 -6.71
N GLU A 238 6.31 0.66 -5.76
CA GLU A 238 5.87 -0.01 -4.54
C GLU A 238 5.04 -1.27 -4.84
N ASP A 239 4.08 -1.22 -5.78
CA ASP A 239 3.31 -2.41 -6.21
C ASP A 239 4.18 -3.47 -6.89
N ALA A 240 5.17 -3.05 -7.68
CA ALA A 240 6.03 -3.95 -8.44
C ALA A 240 7.07 -4.65 -7.56
N TRP A 241 7.72 -3.93 -6.64
CA TRP A 241 8.71 -4.46 -5.70
C TRP A 241 8.08 -5.06 -4.43
N GLY A 242 6.78 -4.86 -4.24
CA GLY A 242 6.01 -5.41 -3.12
C GLY A 242 6.08 -4.61 -1.81
N SER A 243 6.96 -3.59 -1.72
CA SER A 243 7.01 -2.61 -0.64
C SER A 243 7.79 -1.36 -1.06
N ALA A 244 7.59 -0.24 -0.34
CA ALA A 244 8.35 0.98 -0.57
C ALA A 244 9.85 0.81 -0.31
N GLU A 245 10.22 0.08 0.76
CA GLU A 245 11.61 -0.20 1.10
C GLU A 245 12.32 -1.02 0.01
N ALA A 246 11.69 -2.10 -0.45
CA ALA A 246 12.24 -2.93 -1.53
C ALA A 246 12.35 -2.15 -2.86
N ALA A 247 11.47 -1.17 -3.08
CA ALA A 247 11.53 -0.26 -4.22
C ALA A 247 12.63 0.82 -4.11
N GLY A 248 13.36 0.87 -3.00
CA GLY A 248 14.31 1.95 -2.73
C GLY A 248 13.64 3.32 -2.55
N LEU A 249 12.33 3.33 -2.25
CA LEU A 249 11.58 4.55 -1.99
C LEU A 249 11.80 4.96 -0.54
N THR A 250 11.91 6.26 -0.30
CA THR A 250 11.92 6.81 1.05
C THR A 250 10.63 6.38 1.76
N PRO A 251 10.70 5.79 2.96
CA PRO A 251 9.52 5.34 3.70
C PRO A 251 8.47 6.44 3.76
N LYS A 252 7.23 6.11 3.35
CA LYS A 252 6.07 6.97 3.61
C LYS A 252 5.79 6.90 5.10
N GLY A 253 6.06 7.98 5.82
CA GLY A 253 5.88 8.01 7.27
C GLY A 253 6.81 9.02 7.94
N LEU A 254 6.51 9.31 9.19
CA LEU A 254 7.35 10.14 10.04
C LEU A 254 8.54 9.30 10.53
N SER A 255 9.78 9.72 10.24
CA SER A 255 10.96 9.01 10.75
C SER A 255 10.94 8.99 12.28
N ALA A 256 11.50 7.95 12.90
CA ALA A 256 11.53 7.85 14.37
C ALA A 256 12.25 9.05 15.02
N ASP A 257 13.31 9.55 14.36
CA ASP A 257 14.04 10.72 14.81
C ASP A 257 13.20 12.00 14.71
N LEU A 258 12.57 12.24 13.56
CA LEU A 258 11.71 13.41 13.40
C LEU A 258 10.49 13.36 14.34
N LYS A 259 9.92 12.18 14.56
CA LYS A 259 8.85 11.97 15.55
C LYS A 259 9.31 12.37 16.95
N ARG A 260 10.50 11.92 17.36
CA ARG A 260 11.12 12.28 18.65
C ARG A 260 11.34 13.79 18.76
N LYS A 261 11.90 14.43 17.72
CA LYS A 261 12.10 15.88 17.69
C LYS A 261 10.78 16.64 17.84
N LEU A 262 9.77 16.31 17.05
CA LEU A 262 8.47 17.00 17.07
C LEU A 262 7.70 16.83 18.37
N THR A 263 7.82 15.68 19.06
CA THR A 263 7.16 15.47 20.36
C THR A 263 7.97 16.02 21.53
N SER A 264 9.25 16.37 21.34
CA SER A 264 10.09 16.98 22.38
C SER A 264 9.73 18.44 22.66
N VAL A 265 9.13 19.13 21.69
CA VAL A 265 8.74 20.55 21.78
C VAL A 265 7.22 20.72 21.86
N GLY A 266 6.77 21.86 22.37
CA GLY A 266 5.35 22.23 22.44
C GLY A 266 4.79 22.71 21.10
N THR A 267 3.49 22.53 20.89
CA THR A 267 2.80 23.01 19.69
C THR A 267 2.88 24.53 19.56
N ALA A 268 2.88 25.28 20.66
CA ALA A 268 3.04 26.75 20.64
C ALA A 268 4.37 27.19 19.98
N THR A 269 5.48 26.52 20.29
CA THR A 269 6.80 26.78 19.70
C THR A 269 6.82 26.43 18.21
N LEU A 270 6.29 25.27 17.85
CA LEU A 270 6.17 24.84 16.46
C LEU A 270 5.33 25.82 15.64
N SER A 271 4.21 26.31 16.19
CA SER A 271 3.36 27.33 15.58
C SER A 271 4.13 28.64 15.33
N ALA A 272 4.93 29.09 16.30
CA ALA A 272 5.77 30.28 16.14
C ALA A 272 6.81 30.10 15.00
N GLN A 273 7.40 28.91 14.87
CA GLN A 273 8.34 28.59 13.80
C GLN A 273 7.69 28.51 12.41
N LEU A 274 6.49 27.95 12.31
CA LEU A 274 5.70 27.94 11.08
C LEU A 274 5.31 29.36 10.66
N ARG A 275 4.93 30.21 11.63
CA ARG A 275 4.60 31.60 11.38
C ARG A 275 5.79 32.41 10.84
N LYS A 276 7.01 32.16 11.32
CA LYS A 276 8.24 32.76 10.75
C LYS A 276 8.44 32.40 9.27
N ARG A 277 7.91 31.26 8.83
CA ARG A 277 7.92 30.78 7.43
C ARG A 277 6.68 31.20 6.64
N GLY A 278 5.85 32.09 7.19
CA GLY A 278 4.64 32.62 6.54
C GLY A 278 3.39 31.75 6.71
N LEU A 279 3.46 30.65 7.45
CA LEU A 279 2.33 29.74 7.65
C LEU A 279 1.57 30.10 8.94
N ASN A 280 0.40 30.75 8.79
CA ASN A 280 -0.41 31.22 9.92
C ASN A 280 -1.71 30.41 10.14
N ASN A 281 -2.16 29.65 9.14
CA ASN A 281 -3.46 28.96 9.15
C ASN A 281 -3.28 27.43 9.20
N VAL A 282 -2.42 26.98 10.11
CA VAL A 282 -1.97 25.59 10.24
C VAL A 282 -2.56 24.88 11.46
N SER A 283 -3.35 25.57 12.29
CA SER A 283 -4.00 24.99 13.47
C SER A 283 -5.36 24.38 13.13
N ILE A 284 -5.62 23.20 13.68
CA ILE A 284 -6.96 22.60 13.70
C ILE A 284 -7.63 23.08 14.98
N ASP A 285 -8.53 24.04 14.84
CA ASP A 285 -9.08 24.80 15.96
C ASP A 285 -10.28 24.11 16.61
N GLY A 286 -10.54 24.46 17.87
CA GLY A 286 -11.76 24.09 18.60
C GLY A 286 -11.79 22.65 19.15
N LEU A 287 -10.66 21.96 19.13
CA LEU A 287 -10.56 20.58 19.61
C LEU A 287 -10.11 20.50 21.06
N LYS A 288 -10.53 19.44 21.74
CA LYS A 288 -9.99 18.98 23.02
C LYS A 288 -9.51 17.54 22.91
N SER A 289 -8.52 17.18 23.72
CA SER A 289 -7.97 15.82 23.76
C SER A 289 -8.64 14.97 24.85
N THR A 290 -8.80 13.67 24.58
CA THR A 290 -9.09 12.67 25.62
C THR A 290 -7.89 12.37 26.53
N ARG A 291 -6.67 12.69 26.08
CA ARG A 291 -5.40 12.49 26.77
C ARG A 291 -4.56 13.78 26.68
N PRO A 292 -4.93 14.86 27.39
CA PRO A 292 -4.22 16.14 27.31
C PRO A 292 -2.77 16.07 27.80
N GLU A 293 -2.40 15.04 28.54
CA GLU A 293 -1.03 14.78 29.02
C GLU A 293 -0.09 14.26 27.91
N LEU A 294 -0.63 13.80 26.78
CA LEU A 294 0.16 13.22 25.71
C LEU A 294 0.47 14.24 24.61
N ARG A 295 1.68 14.13 24.06
CA ARG A 295 2.07 14.77 22.81
C ARG A 295 2.11 13.71 21.71
N ILE A 296 1.61 14.06 20.53
CA ILE A 296 1.60 13.17 19.37
C ILE A 296 2.28 13.80 18.16
N ALA A 297 2.85 12.95 17.33
CA ALA A 297 3.27 13.29 15.98
C ALA A 297 3.05 12.07 15.06
N GLY A 298 2.54 12.30 13.86
CA GLY A 298 2.30 11.25 12.86
C GLY A 298 1.85 11.81 11.51
N THR A 299 1.71 10.96 10.50
CA THR A 299 1.30 11.35 9.14
C THR A 299 -0.21 11.29 8.95
N ALA A 300 -0.81 12.29 8.32
CA ALA A 300 -2.25 12.40 8.13
C ALA A 300 -2.81 11.36 7.15
N ARG A 301 -3.89 10.70 7.56
CA ARG A 301 -4.86 10.03 6.70
C ARG A 301 -6.17 10.76 6.81
N THR A 302 -6.79 11.11 5.70
CA THR A 302 -7.92 12.06 5.72
C THR A 302 -9.25 11.37 5.43
N LEU A 303 -10.29 11.74 6.16
CA LEU A 303 -11.67 11.30 5.93
C LEU A 303 -12.59 12.50 5.90
N ARG A 304 -13.38 12.60 4.83
CA ARG A 304 -14.35 13.67 4.64
C ARG A 304 -15.77 13.18 4.87
N TYR A 305 -16.54 13.96 5.62
CA TYR A 305 -17.97 13.77 5.79
C TYR A 305 -18.78 14.81 5.01
N VAL A 306 -19.94 14.40 4.51
CA VAL A 306 -20.91 15.30 3.85
C VAL A 306 -22.24 15.31 4.61
N PRO A 307 -23.11 16.32 4.43
CA PRO A 307 -24.43 16.33 5.05
C PRO A 307 -25.22 15.06 4.75
N ASN A 308 -25.88 14.53 5.79
CA ASN A 308 -26.71 13.35 5.63
C ASN A 308 -27.89 13.66 4.68
N ARG A 309 -28.16 12.70 3.79
CA ARG A 309 -29.44 12.53 3.10
C ARG A 309 -29.81 11.06 3.18
N GLU A 310 -31.07 10.77 3.47
CA GLU A 310 -31.56 9.43 3.75
C GLU A 310 -31.40 8.48 2.56
N ASP A 311 -31.47 8.98 1.33
CA ASP A 311 -31.21 8.21 0.12
C ASP A 311 -29.73 7.82 -0.01
N LEU A 312 -28.81 8.75 0.27
CA LEU A 312 -27.36 8.53 0.21
C LEU A 312 -26.84 7.68 1.37
N PHE A 313 -27.49 7.73 2.54
CA PHE A 313 -27.12 6.87 3.67
C PHE A 313 -27.27 5.39 3.32
N LYS A 314 -28.27 5.02 2.52
CA LYS A 314 -28.50 3.62 2.11
C LYS A 314 -27.34 3.06 1.29
N THR A 315 -26.70 3.89 0.46
CA THR A 315 -25.61 3.46 -0.42
C THR A 315 -24.22 3.69 0.16
N HIS A 316 -24.04 4.69 1.03
CA HIS A 316 -22.72 5.11 1.53
C HIS A 316 -22.56 5.07 3.05
N GLY A 317 -23.66 5.11 3.81
CA GLY A 317 -23.63 5.20 5.27
C GLY A 317 -23.55 3.85 6.00
N GLY A 318 -24.21 2.82 5.46
CA GLY A 318 -24.24 1.47 6.06
C GLY A 318 -23.03 0.58 5.69
N GLY A 319 -23.03 -0.66 6.21
CA GLY A 319 -22.09 -1.70 5.78
C GLY A 319 -20.61 -1.36 6.02
N TYR A 320 -19.75 -1.74 5.08
CA TYR A 320 -18.31 -1.45 5.05
C TYR A 320 -18.02 -0.12 4.33
N ASN A 321 -18.52 0.96 4.91
CA ASN A 321 -18.43 2.32 4.38
C ASN A 321 -17.00 2.90 4.42
N ALA A 322 -16.83 4.11 3.88
CA ALA A 322 -15.55 4.81 3.81
C ALA A 322 -14.83 4.92 5.18
N GLN A 323 -15.57 5.19 6.25
CA GLN A 323 -15.02 5.26 7.59
C GLN A 323 -14.42 3.92 8.05
N LYS A 324 -15.15 2.82 7.88
CA LYS A 324 -14.64 1.50 8.30
C LYS A 324 -13.46 1.05 7.45
N ARG A 325 -13.48 1.36 6.15
CA ARG A 325 -12.37 1.06 5.23
C ARG A 325 -11.09 1.76 5.66
N ILE A 326 -11.13 3.09 5.86
CA ILE A 326 -9.92 3.84 6.22
C ILE A 326 -9.38 3.43 7.58
N ILE A 327 -10.23 3.24 8.59
CA ILE A 327 -9.80 2.79 9.92
C ILE A 327 -9.11 1.42 9.85
N ASN A 328 -9.63 0.50 9.05
CA ASN A 328 -9.04 -0.83 8.89
C ASN A 328 -7.69 -0.83 8.15
N THR A 329 -7.39 0.20 7.38
CA THR A 329 -6.16 0.34 6.59
C THR A 329 -5.23 1.43 7.13
N LEU A 330 -5.43 1.88 8.38
CA LEU A 330 -4.46 2.70 9.08
C LEU A 330 -3.19 1.88 9.37
N ASN A 331 -2.05 2.53 9.24
CA ASN A 331 -0.73 1.97 9.57
C ASN A 331 -0.20 2.55 10.88
N ASP A 332 0.86 1.91 11.40
CA ASP A 332 1.56 2.38 12.60
C ASP A 332 2.06 3.82 12.43
N GLY A 333 1.78 4.67 13.42
CA GLY A 333 2.17 6.07 13.43
C GLY A 333 1.31 7.01 12.59
N GLU A 334 0.29 6.54 11.86
CA GLU A 334 -0.64 7.41 11.14
C GLU A 334 -1.64 8.12 12.06
N VAL A 335 -2.06 9.31 11.68
CA VAL A 335 -3.11 10.08 12.37
C VAL A 335 -4.33 10.18 11.47
N LEU A 336 -5.48 9.67 11.93
CA LEU A 336 -6.73 9.79 11.19
C LEU A 336 -7.34 11.18 11.44
N VAL A 337 -7.38 12.03 10.42
CA VAL A 337 -7.97 13.37 10.46
C VAL A 337 -9.31 13.39 9.74
N MET A 338 -10.37 13.77 10.45
CA MET A 338 -11.76 13.68 9.98
C MET A 338 -12.43 15.05 9.91
N GLU A 339 -12.63 15.55 8.69
CA GLU A 339 -13.48 16.72 8.41
C GLU A 339 -14.95 16.29 8.55
N ALA A 340 -15.55 16.68 9.67
CA ALA A 340 -16.96 16.52 9.97
C ALA A 340 -17.76 17.82 9.78
N ARG A 341 -17.13 18.84 9.20
CA ARG A 341 -17.68 20.17 8.90
C ARG A 341 -17.97 20.97 10.17
N GLY A 342 -17.26 20.69 11.26
CA GLY A 342 -17.50 21.35 12.55
C GLY A 342 -18.82 20.97 13.22
N GLU A 343 -19.40 19.80 12.91
CA GLU A 343 -20.73 19.38 13.42
C GLU A 343 -20.60 18.48 14.67
N PRO A 344 -20.87 18.99 15.89
CA PRO A 344 -20.78 18.21 17.12
C PRO A 344 -22.07 17.43 17.46
N GLY A 345 -23.18 17.63 16.75
CA GLY A 345 -24.48 17.02 17.02
C GLY A 345 -24.62 15.54 16.63
N THR A 346 -23.51 14.85 16.39
CA THR A 346 -23.43 13.42 16.07
C THR A 346 -22.00 12.93 16.30
N GLY A 347 -21.84 11.63 16.61
CA GLY A 347 -20.52 10.99 16.67
C GLY A 347 -19.98 10.70 15.27
N THR A 348 -18.76 11.14 14.98
CA THR A 348 -17.97 10.67 13.85
C THR A 348 -17.40 9.31 14.16
N VAL A 349 -16.88 9.11 15.38
CA VAL A 349 -16.30 7.85 15.87
C VAL A 349 -16.83 7.49 17.26
N GLY A 350 -16.69 6.22 17.63
CA GLY A 350 -16.97 5.70 18.98
C GLY A 350 -15.92 4.66 19.39
N ASP A 351 -16.09 4.08 20.57
CA ASP A 351 -15.16 3.16 21.23
C ASP A 351 -14.62 2.03 20.34
N ILE A 352 -15.48 1.28 19.63
CA ILE A 352 -15.07 0.13 18.82
C ILE A 352 -14.16 0.54 17.66
N LEU A 353 -14.50 1.63 16.98
CA LEU A 353 -13.73 2.11 15.84
C LEU A 353 -12.43 2.80 16.28
N ALA A 354 -12.45 3.49 17.42
CA ALA A 354 -11.24 4.04 18.02
C ALA A 354 -10.28 2.93 18.49
N LEU A 355 -10.81 1.87 19.12
CA LEU A 355 -10.03 0.68 19.50
C LEU A 355 -9.41 0.00 18.27
N ARG A 356 -10.16 -0.11 17.17
CA ARG A 356 -9.62 -0.69 15.94
C ARG A 356 -8.47 0.15 15.37
N ALA A 357 -8.60 1.47 15.37
CA ALA A 357 -7.51 2.36 14.97
C ALA A 357 -6.27 2.18 15.87
N GLN A 358 -6.44 2.10 17.19
CA GLN A 358 -5.34 1.83 18.13
C GLN A 358 -4.65 0.48 17.86
N ILE A 359 -5.41 -0.60 17.64
CA ILE A 359 -4.83 -1.91 17.33
C ILE A 359 -4.02 -1.91 16.04
N ASN A 360 -4.40 -1.07 15.07
CA ASN A 360 -3.67 -0.87 13.83
C ASN A 360 -2.43 0.05 13.98
N GLY A 361 -2.15 0.56 15.19
CA GLY A 361 -0.97 1.39 15.49
C GLY A 361 -1.16 2.88 15.23
N ALA A 362 -2.40 3.36 15.03
CA ALA A 362 -2.64 4.78 14.81
C ALA A 362 -2.13 5.63 16.00
N ALA A 363 -1.45 6.74 15.69
CA ALA A 363 -0.90 7.66 16.70
C ALA A 363 -1.99 8.51 17.36
N ALA A 364 -3.02 8.90 16.61
CA ALA A 364 -4.16 9.65 17.12
C ALA A 364 -5.37 9.59 16.17
N ILE A 365 -6.54 9.97 16.70
CA ILE A 365 -7.69 10.41 15.89
C ILE A 365 -7.90 11.90 16.11
N VAL A 366 -8.14 12.64 15.03
CA VAL A 366 -8.45 14.08 15.05
C VAL A 366 -9.75 14.29 14.29
N THR A 367 -10.72 14.96 14.88
CA THR A 367 -11.99 15.27 14.21
C THR A 367 -12.54 16.61 14.64
N ASP A 368 -12.98 17.44 13.70
CA ASP A 368 -13.75 18.64 14.03
C ASP A 368 -15.23 18.36 14.36
N GLY A 369 -15.61 17.08 14.45
CA GLY A 369 -16.96 16.62 14.80
C GLY A 369 -17.12 16.16 16.24
N GLY A 370 -18.26 15.54 16.50
CA GLY A 370 -18.56 14.93 17.79
C GLY A 370 -17.97 13.52 17.94
N VAL A 371 -17.76 13.06 19.17
CA VAL A 371 -17.35 11.69 19.51
C VAL A 371 -18.40 11.04 20.38
N ARG A 372 -18.69 9.76 20.11
CA ARG A 372 -19.58 8.92 20.92
C ARG A 372 -18.77 8.15 21.96
N ASP A 373 -19.41 7.78 23.07
CA ASP A 373 -18.81 6.95 24.12
C ASP A 373 -17.47 7.52 24.62
N VAL A 374 -17.41 8.84 24.81
CA VAL A 374 -16.17 9.57 25.12
C VAL A 374 -15.44 8.99 26.34
N ALA A 375 -16.15 8.50 27.35
CA ALA A 375 -15.52 7.87 28.51
C ALA A 375 -14.77 6.58 28.14
N ALA A 376 -15.31 5.77 27.24
CA ALA A 376 -14.65 4.55 26.75
C ALA A 376 -13.50 4.90 25.80
N VAL A 377 -13.69 5.88 24.91
CA VAL A 377 -12.62 6.39 24.04
C VAL A 377 -11.47 6.97 24.87
N ALA A 378 -11.76 7.69 25.94
CA ALA A 378 -10.75 8.24 26.84
C ALA A 378 -10.04 7.18 27.70
N ALA A 379 -10.56 5.96 27.79
CA ALA A 379 -9.88 4.85 28.44
C ALA A 379 -8.83 4.18 27.53
N LEU A 380 -8.84 4.45 26.22
CA LEU A 380 -7.85 3.97 25.26
C LEU A 380 -6.52 4.71 25.41
N ASP A 381 -5.40 4.08 25.07
CA ASP A 381 -4.06 4.68 25.17
C ASP A 381 -3.85 5.76 24.09
N MET A 382 -4.47 5.56 22.92
CA MET A 382 -4.41 6.49 21.80
C MET A 382 -5.29 7.75 22.08
N PRO A 383 -4.74 8.97 21.94
CA PRO A 383 -5.52 10.19 22.05
C PRO A 383 -6.53 10.36 20.92
N THR A 384 -7.69 10.93 21.27
CA THR A 384 -8.66 11.45 20.31
C THR A 384 -8.87 12.94 20.55
N PHE A 385 -8.65 13.76 19.52
CA PHE A 385 -8.94 15.19 19.50
C PHE A 385 -10.28 15.42 18.83
N PHE A 386 -11.18 16.13 19.52
CA PHE A 386 -12.57 16.26 19.09
C PHE A 386 -13.24 17.53 19.58
N THR A 387 -14.33 17.95 18.92
CA THR A 387 -15.07 19.17 19.30
C THR A 387 -16.04 18.93 20.46
N GLY A 388 -16.81 17.83 20.44
CA GLY A 388 -17.90 17.63 21.41
C GLY A 388 -18.29 16.18 21.67
N ALA A 389 -18.82 15.89 22.86
CA ALA A 389 -19.37 14.57 23.15
C ALA A 389 -20.81 14.48 22.65
N HIS A 390 -21.19 13.39 21.98
CA HIS A 390 -22.57 13.21 21.53
C HIS A 390 -22.99 11.73 21.45
N PRO A 391 -24.20 11.35 21.93
CA PRO A 391 -24.60 9.94 22.01
C PRO A 391 -25.10 9.34 20.68
N ALA A 392 -25.45 10.17 19.70
CA ALA A 392 -25.95 9.66 18.41
C ALA A 392 -24.85 9.08 17.53
N VAL A 393 -25.19 8.01 16.82
CA VAL A 393 -24.32 7.32 15.86
C VAL A 393 -24.27 8.03 14.51
N LEU A 394 -23.32 7.58 13.69
CA LEU A 394 -23.24 7.91 12.28
C LEU A 394 -24.60 7.80 11.56
N GLY A 395 -24.89 8.74 10.65
CA GLY A 395 -26.13 8.77 9.88
C GLY A 395 -27.19 9.73 10.37
N ARG A 396 -27.00 10.38 11.53
CA ARG A 396 -27.91 11.43 12.01
C ARG A 396 -27.73 12.75 11.26
N LYS A 397 -26.48 13.22 11.10
CA LYS A 397 -26.15 14.54 10.52
C LYS A 397 -25.19 14.48 9.35
N HIS A 398 -24.37 13.43 9.27
CA HIS A 398 -23.42 13.25 8.18
C HIS A 398 -23.19 11.79 7.82
N ILE A 399 -22.58 11.62 6.66
CA ILE A 399 -22.14 10.35 6.09
C ILE A 399 -20.67 10.45 5.67
N PRO A 400 -19.87 9.38 5.85
CA PRO A 400 -18.49 9.37 5.41
C PRO A 400 -18.48 9.23 3.88
N TRP A 401 -17.63 10.00 3.21
CA TRP A 401 -17.70 10.16 1.75
C TRP A 401 -16.38 9.80 1.08
N ASP A 402 -15.39 10.68 1.19
CA ASP A 402 -14.08 10.53 0.56
C ASP A 402 -13.01 10.19 1.59
N THR A 403 -12.02 9.41 1.17
CA THR A 403 -10.82 9.08 1.96
C THR A 403 -9.59 9.51 1.17
N ASP A 404 -8.55 9.93 1.87
CA ASP A 404 -7.24 10.27 1.30
C ASP A 404 -7.32 11.36 0.22
N LEU A 405 -8.14 12.40 0.47
CA LEU A 405 -8.19 13.65 -0.30
C LEU A 405 -7.81 14.84 0.59
N THR A 406 -7.51 15.99 -0.03
CA THR A 406 -7.39 17.24 0.72
C THR A 406 -8.72 17.60 1.39
N ILE A 407 -8.70 17.86 2.70
CA ILE A 407 -9.87 18.21 3.52
C ILE A 407 -9.65 19.53 4.27
N SER A 408 -10.75 20.10 4.79
CA SER A 408 -10.74 21.28 5.65
C SER A 408 -11.22 20.89 7.06
N CYS A 409 -10.28 20.55 7.95
CA CYS A 409 -10.61 20.13 9.32
C CYS A 409 -10.31 21.27 10.30
N GLY A 410 -11.33 21.71 11.06
CA GLY A 410 -11.15 22.72 12.10
C GLY A 410 -10.53 24.04 11.61
N GLY A 411 -10.79 24.41 10.35
CA GLY A 411 -10.24 25.62 9.72
C GLY A 411 -8.90 25.45 9.02
N ALA A 412 -8.17 24.35 9.24
CA ALA A 412 -6.93 24.04 8.53
C ALA A 412 -7.16 23.17 7.30
N THR A 413 -6.35 23.40 6.27
CA THR A 413 -6.23 22.49 5.13
C THR A 413 -5.33 21.32 5.52
N VAL A 414 -5.78 20.09 5.29
CA VAL A 414 -5.01 18.87 5.57
C VAL A 414 -4.95 18.01 4.32
N GLN A 415 -3.74 17.68 3.89
CA GLN A 415 -3.48 16.72 2.82
C GLN A 415 -3.06 15.37 3.40
N PRO A 416 -3.35 14.26 2.71
CA PRO A 416 -2.77 12.97 3.07
C PRO A 416 -1.24 13.07 3.08
N GLY A 417 -0.62 12.58 4.16
CA GLY A 417 0.82 12.64 4.37
C GLY A 417 1.34 13.90 5.07
N ASP A 418 0.51 14.93 5.30
CA ASP A 418 0.91 16.06 6.15
C ASP A 418 1.29 15.56 7.56
N ILE A 419 2.23 16.24 8.21
CA ILE A 419 2.63 15.88 9.57
C ILE A 419 1.69 16.54 10.56
N ILE A 420 1.00 15.73 11.35
CA ILE A 420 0.10 16.18 12.41
C ILE A 420 0.83 16.11 13.73
N VAL A 421 0.90 17.23 14.45
CA VAL A 421 1.45 17.31 15.80
C VAL A 421 0.37 17.86 16.73
N GLY A 422 0.24 17.30 17.93
CA GLY A 422 -0.79 17.74 18.86
C GLY A 422 -0.39 17.54 20.32
N ASP A 423 -0.88 18.42 21.18
CA ASP A 423 -0.73 18.38 22.64
C ASP A 423 -1.97 19.00 23.32
N SER A 424 -1.87 19.36 24.61
CA SER A 424 -2.96 19.99 25.34
C SER A 424 -3.43 21.33 24.76
N ASP A 425 -2.55 22.04 24.05
CA ASP A 425 -2.81 23.40 23.57
C ASP A 425 -3.49 23.41 22.20
N GLY A 426 -3.30 22.34 21.41
CA GLY A 426 -4.00 22.18 20.14
C GLY A 426 -3.36 21.16 19.21
N VAL A 427 -3.77 21.22 17.94
CA VAL A 427 -3.26 20.37 16.87
C VAL A 427 -2.80 21.24 15.70
N LEU A 428 -1.62 20.94 15.15
CA LEU A 428 -1.01 21.63 14.03
C LEU A 428 -0.83 20.69 12.84
N VAL A 429 -0.90 21.28 11.64
CA VAL A 429 -0.61 20.66 10.36
C VAL A 429 0.71 21.23 9.84
N ILE A 430 1.72 20.38 9.69
CA ILE A 430 3.06 20.75 9.25
C ILE A 430 3.31 20.14 7.86
N PRO A 431 3.59 20.95 6.82
CA PRO A 431 3.99 20.43 5.53
C PRO A 431 5.24 19.54 5.66
N PRO A 432 5.27 18.34 5.06
CA PRO A 432 6.39 17.40 5.24
C PRO A 432 7.75 17.97 4.86
N SER A 433 7.80 18.83 3.83
CA SER A 433 9.02 19.48 3.37
C SER A 433 9.64 20.47 4.36
N LEU A 434 8.89 20.91 5.38
CA LEU A 434 9.34 21.86 6.40
C LEU A 434 9.53 21.22 7.77
N ALA A 435 9.12 19.96 7.95
CA ALA A 435 9.00 19.35 9.28
C ALA A 435 10.34 19.26 10.03
N GLU A 436 11.42 18.83 9.35
CA GLU A 436 12.77 18.77 9.95
C GLU A 436 13.25 20.15 10.39
N GLU A 437 13.22 21.13 9.48
CA GLU A 437 13.70 22.49 9.74
C GLU A 437 12.92 23.17 10.87
N VAL A 438 11.59 22.99 10.90
CA VAL A 438 10.72 23.51 11.95
C VAL A 438 11.01 22.85 13.29
N ALA A 439 11.23 21.52 13.31
CA ALA A 439 11.54 20.79 14.53
C ALA A 439 12.90 21.22 15.11
N ASP A 440 13.93 21.29 14.28
CA ASP A 440 15.28 21.70 14.70
C ASP A 440 15.29 23.13 15.25
N ASP A 441 14.64 24.07 14.57
CA ASP A 441 14.56 25.46 15.05
C ASP A 441 13.68 25.61 16.30
N ALA A 442 12.64 24.79 16.46
CA ALA A 442 11.82 24.78 17.67
C ALA A 442 12.61 24.28 18.87
N ILE A 443 13.41 23.21 18.70
CA ILE A 443 14.32 22.68 19.72
C ILE A 443 15.29 23.76 20.19
N VAL A 444 15.90 24.50 19.26
CA VAL A 444 16.79 25.62 19.59
C VAL A 444 16.03 26.73 20.34
N GLN A 445 14.81 27.05 19.91
CA GLN A 445 14.00 28.09 20.53
C GLN A 445 13.62 27.74 21.99
N GLU A 446 13.16 26.53 22.28
CA GLU A 446 12.80 26.15 23.66
C GLU A 446 14.02 26.14 24.59
N HIS A 447 15.20 25.84 24.04
CA HIS A 447 16.44 25.93 24.80
C HIS A 447 16.77 27.38 25.19
N GLN A 448 16.57 28.31 24.27
CA GLN A 448 16.69 29.74 24.55
C GLN A 448 15.64 30.21 25.55
N GLU A 449 14.40 29.73 25.43
CA GLU A 449 13.32 30.07 26.35
C GLU A 449 13.56 29.53 27.76
N THR A 450 14.19 28.37 27.91
CA THR A 450 14.64 27.83 29.20
C THR A 450 15.60 28.80 29.89
N PHE A 451 16.64 29.26 29.16
CA PHE A 451 17.56 30.27 29.67
C PHE A 451 16.86 31.59 30.00
N ILE A 452 15.96 32.08 29.13
CA ILE A 452 15.20 33.31 29.37
C ILE A 452 14.37 33.18 30.65
N ALA A 453 13.68 32.05 30.85
CA ALA A 453 12.88 31.80 32.03
C ALA A 453 13.74 31.78 33.30
N GLU A 454 14.92 31.15 33.26
CA GLU A 454 15.90 31.17 34.34
C GLU A 454 16.33 32.60 34.68
N MET A 455 16.74 33.39 33.69
CA MET A 455 17.17 34.78 33.90
C MET A 455 16.03 35.68 34.43
N VAL A 456 14.79 35.47 33.97
CA VAL A 456 13.62 36.18 34.52
C VAL A 456 13.36 35.76 35.97
N SER A 457 13.52 34.47 36.30
CA SER A 457 13.37 33.98 37.68
C SER A 457 14.41 34.56 38.65
N GLU A 458 15.60 34.92 38.14
CA GLU A 458 16.63 35.64 38.88
C GLU A 458 16.35 37.15 39.03
N GLY A 459 15.26 37.65 38.47
CA GLY A 459 14.81 39.03 38.59
C GLY A 459 15.29 39.97 37.46
N ASN A 460 15.84 39.44 36.37
CA ASN A 460 16.21 40.26 35.22
C ASN A 460 14.97 40.76 34.46
N SER A 461 15.06 41.97 33.89
CA SER A 461 14.01 42.51 33.02
C SER A 461 13.89 41.72 31.72
N VAL A 462 12.68 41.59 31.20
CA VAL A 462 12.41 41.01 29.87
C VAL A 462 12.88 41.89 28.72
N GLU A 463 13.12 43.19 28.97
CA GLU A 463 13.60 44.14 27.96
C GLU A 463 14.98 43.74 27.43
N GLY A 464 15.05 43.46 26.14
CA GLY A 464 16.26 42.98 25.47
C GLY A 464 16.65 41.53 25.80
N LEU A 465 15.94 40.86 26.71
CA LEU A 465 16.06 39.42 26.99
C LEU A 465 15.08 38.60 26.14
N TYR A 466 13.89 39.13 25.84
CA TYR A 466 12.89 38.46 24.99
C TYR A 466 12.31 39.43 23.94
N PRO A 467 12.82 39.42 22.69
CA PRO A 467 13.90 38.58 22.17
C PRO A 467 15.30 39.03 22.65
N MET A 468 16.23 38.08 22.76
CA MET A 468 17.60 38.34 23.22
C MET A 468 18.37 39.28 22.29
N ASN A 469 18.93 40.35 22.85
CA ASN A 469 19.91 41.21 22.21
C ASN A 469 21.31 40.56 22.18
N ALA A 470 22.30 41.25 21.60
CA ALA A 470 23.66 40.70 21.46
C ALA A 470 24.32 40.32 22.79
N ALA A 471 24.08 41.08 23.87
CA ALA A 471 24.66 40.82 25.18
C ALA A 471 24.06 39.55 25.82
N TRP A 472 22.74 39.37 25.73
CA TRP A 472 22.07 38.18 26.24
C TRP A 472 22.37 36.93 25.41
N LYS A 473 22.54 37.06 24.09
CA LYS A 473 22.99 35.96 23.23
C LYS A 473 24.37 35.44 23.62
N ALA A 474 25.30 36.34 23.97
CA ALA A 474 26.64 35.93 24.45
C ALA A 474 26.53 35.11 25.74
N LYS A 475 25.73 35.58 26.72
CA LYS A 475 25.48 34.86 27.97
C LYS A 475 24.79 33.51 27.75
N PHE A 476 23.83 33.44 26.82
CA PHE A 476 23.17 32.19 26.45
C PHE A 476 24.17 31.17 25.90
N ASN A 477 25.11 31.58 25.04
CA ASN A 477 26.10 30.67 24.47
C ASN A 477 27.00 30.05 25.56
N ASP A 478 27.41 30.85 26.55
CA ASP A 478 28.18 30.36 27.70
C ASP A 478 27.34 29.41 28.57
N TRP A 479 26.09 29.77 28.84
CA TRP A 479 25.16 28.94 29.62
C TRP A 479 24.88 27.59 28.94
N ALA A 480 24.62 27.61 27.62
CA ALA A 480 24.29 26.43 26.81
C ALA A 480 25.46 25.43 26.70
N ALA A 481 26.70 25.88 26.86
CA ALA A 481 27.86 24.98 26.92
C ALA A 481 27.84 24.07 28.17
N THR A 482 27.19 24.53 29.25
CA THR A 482 27.05 23.79 30.52
C THR A 482 25.68 23.17 30.73
N HIS A 483 24.69 23.58 29.94
CA HIS A 483 23.32 23.07 29.92
C HIS A 483 22.99 22.62 28.49
N PRO A 484 23.40 21.40 28.08
CA PRO A 484 23.10 20.93 26.73
C PRO A 484 21.60 20.65 26.58
N ASN A 485 21.05 20.92 25.38
CA ASN A 485 19.64 20.68 25.11
C ASN A 485 19.35 19.17 25.08
N PRO A 486 18.50 18.64 25.98
CA PRO A 486 18.15 17.21 26.01
C PRO A 486 17.44 16.74 24.74
N ALA A 487 16.71 17.62 24.05
CA ALA A 487 15.99 17.28 22.83
C ALA A 487 16.89 17.19 21.58
N ALA A 488 18.09 17.77 21.65
CA ALA A 488 19.09 17.74 20.56
C ALA A 488 19.98 16.48 20.56
N GLN A 489 19.85 15.63 21.59
CA GLN A 489 20.52 14.33 21.72
C GLN A 489 19.53 13.19 21.43
#